data_AF-A0AAV8F7D5-F1
#
_entry.id   AF-A0AAV8F7D5-F1
#
_cell.length_a   1.000
_cell.length_b   1.000
_cell.length_c   1.000
_cell.angle_alpha   90.00
_cell.angle_beta   90.00
_cell.angle_gamma   90.00
#
_symmetry.space_group_name_H-M   'P 1'
#
loop_
_entity.id
_entity.type
_entity.pdbx_description
1 polymer ?
#
loop_
_entity_poly.entity_id
_entity_poly.type
_entity_poly.pdbx_seq_one_letter_code
_entity_poly.pdbx_strand_id
1 'polypeptide(L)'
;MHTGQLSEKSDVYSFGVIVIELLTRQKPVFTNESGEAINLSNYFLQSLRDGSYTELIDADIREQLTEEELMGMIDLVKMCLKMRGEERPTMKEVEMRLQLIRTNREKCLQPAQTREEETQLLQAELVYIRNHTAGWGNQDTTNLFIESITMPR
;
A
#
# COMPACT_ATOMS: atom_id res chain seq x y z
N MET A 1 -36.47 -5.57 15.46
CA MET A 1 -35.52 -6.64 15.85
C MET A 1 -34.56 -6.81 14.69
N HIS A 2 -33.30 -6.38 14.83
CA HIS A 2 -32.31 -6.55 13.76
C HIS A 2 -31.87 -8.01 13.76
N THR A 3 -32.26 -8.73 12.72
CA THR A 3 -31.89 -10.12 12.49
C THR A 3 -30.38 -10.22 12.36
N GLY A 4 -29.77 -11.15 13.11
CA GLY A 4 -28.37 -11.55 12.99
C GLY A 4 -28.09 -12.26 11.66
N GLN A 5 -28.38 -11.59 10.56
CA GLN A 5 -27.93 -11.98 9.23
C GLN A 5 -26.47 -11.58 9.12
N LEU A 6 -25.58 -12.54 9.39
CA LEU A 6 -24.18 -12.46 8.99
C LEU A 6 -24.17 -12.23 7.48
N SER A 7 -23.86 -10.99 7.10
CA SER A 7 -23.68 -10.60 5.70
C SER A 7 -22.21 -10.32 5.49
N GLU A 8 -21.72 -10.55 4.27
CA GLU A 8 -20.34 -10.19 3.91
C GLU A 8 -20.03 -8.72 4.26
N LYS A 9 -21.04 -7.84 4.22
CA LYS A 9 -20.91 -6.43 4.58
C LYS A 9 -20.87 -6.16 6.08
N SER A 10 -21.51 -6.96 6.94
CA SER A 10 -21.34 -6.86 8.40
C SER A 10 -19.97 -7.32 8.82
N ASP A 11 -19.41 -8.33 8.14
CA ASP A 11 -18.06 -8.82 8.40
C ASP A 11 -17.02 -7.74 8.06
N VAL A 12 -17.20 -7.03 6.95
CA VAL A 12 -16.37 -5.86 6.58
C VAL A 12 -16.43 -4.75 7.65
N TYR A 13 -17.60 -4.48 8.21
CA TYR A 13 -17.74 -3.47 9.27
C TYR A 13 -16.98 -3.91 10.53
N SER A 14 -17.22 -5.14 10.99
CA SER A 14 -16.53 -5.71 12.16
C SER A 14 -15.02 -5.77 11.95
N PHE A 15 -14.54 -6.09 10.73
CA PHE A 15 -13.13 -6.01 10.39
C PHE A 15 -12.59 -4.59 10.55
N GLY A 16 -13.31 -3.57 10.08
CA GLY A 16 -12.96 -2.17 10.29
C GLY A 16 -12.85 -1.80 11.78
N VAL A 17 -13.73 -2.34 12.63
CA VAL A 17 -13.68 -2.17 14.09
C VAL A 17 -12.44 -2.84 14.70
N ILE A 18 -12.06 -4.03 14.23
CA ILE A 18 -10.84 -4.70 14.70
C ILE A 18 -9.59 -3.92 14.27
N VAL A 19 -9.57 -3.37 13.06
CA VAL A 19 -8.42 -2.55 12.60
C VAL A 19 -8.24 -1.31 13.48
N ILE A 20 -9.32 -0.59 13.86
CA ILE A 20 -9.20 0.55 14.78
C ILE A 20 -8.80 0.11 16.19
N GLU A 21 -9.28 -1.02 16.68
CA GLU A 21 -8.84 -1.58 17.97
C GLU A 21 -7.33 -1.84 17.95
N LEU A 22 -6.78 -2.38 16.86
CA LEU A 22 -5.35 -2.61 16.72
C LEU A 22 -4.54 -1.31 16.62
N LEU A 23 -5.03 -0.32 15.87
CA LEU A 23 -4.34 0.97 15.70
C LEU A 23 -4.32 1.81 16.97
N THR A 24 -5.34 1.68 17.81
CA THR A 24 -5.52 2.53 19.01
C THR A 24 -5.18 1.81 20.31
N ARG A 25 -5.10 0.46 20.26
CA ARG A 25 -5.06 -0.43 21.43
C ARG A 25 -6.21 -0.20 22.43
N GLN A 26 -7.32 0.34 21.96
CA GLN A 26 -8.53 0.58 22.76
C GLN A 26 -9.58 -0.49 22.49
N LYS A 27 -10.37 -0.83 23.52
CA LYS A 27 -11.48 -1.77 23.38
C LYS A 27 -12.55 -1.19 22.43
N PRO A 28 -13.23 -2.04 21.63
CA PRO A 28 -14.30 -1.60 20.72
C PRO A 28 -15.44 -0.84 21.41
N VAL A 29 -15.63 -1.11 22.70
CA VAL A 29 -16.47 -0.33 23.61
C VAL A 29 -15.66 -0.03 24.87
N PHE A 30 -15.57 1.25 25.23
CA PHE A 30 -14.90 1.71 26.44
C PHE A 30 -15.80 2.68 27.21
N THR A 31 -15.52 2.88 28.49
CA THR A 31 -16.29 3.79 29.35
C THR A 31 -15.56 5.12 29.45
N ASN A 32 -16.24 6.23 29.18
CA ASN A 32 -15.67 7.57 29.35
C ASN A 32 -15.65 8.00 30.83
N GLU A 33 -15.09 9.18 31.10
CA GLU A 33 -15.00 9.74 32.47
C GLU A 33 -16.37 9.95 33.12
N SER A 34 -17.42 10.16 32.32
CA SER A 34 -18.81 10.32 32.76
C SER A 34 -19.51 8.99 33.07
N GLY A 35 -18.85 7.85 32.86
CA GLY A 35 -19.43 6.51 33.05
C GLY A 35 -20.26 6.01 31.86
N GLU A 36 -20.26 6.70 30.73
CA GLU A 36 -21.02 6.33 29.53
C GLU A 36 -20.22 5.34 28.67
N ALA A 37 -20.92 4.33 28.13
CA ALA A 37 -20.34 3.39 27.17
C ALA A 37 -20.21 4.05 25.79
N ILE A 38 -18.97 4.21 25.33
CA ILE A 38 -18.63 4.80 24.04
C ILE A 38 -18.25 3.70 23.07
N ASN A 39 -18.80 3.77 21.86
CA ASN A 39 -18.43 2.90 20.75
C ASN A 39 -17.21 3.49 20.02
N LEU A 40 -16.12 2.73 19.94
CA LEU A 40 -14.84 3.17 19.38
C LEU A 40 -14.97 3.56 17.91
N SER A 41 -15.75 2.85 17.10
CA SER A 41 -15.96 3.20 15.69
C SER A 41 -16.64 4.55 15.49
N ASN A 42 -17.65 4.87 16.31
CA ASN A 42 -18.31 6.17 16.24
C ASN A 42 -17.38 7.29 16.69
N TYR A 43 -16.62 7.06 17.77
CA TYR A 43 -15.65 8.00 18.29
C TYR A 43 -14.53 8.26 17.26
N PHE A 44 -13.95 7.21 16.68
CA PHE A 44 -12.94 7.30 15.62
C PHE A 44 -13.45 8.12 14.41
N LEU A 45 -14.65 7.81 13.89
CA LEU A 45 -15.23 8.55 12.77
C LEU A 45 -15.50 10.03 13.10
N GLN A 46 -15.77 10.34 14.37
CA GLN A 46 -15.88 11.73 14.83
C GLN A 46 -14.51 12.41 14.88
N SER A 47 -13.51 11.79 15.50
CA SER A 47 -12.14 12.32 15.53
C SER A 47 -11.56 12.55 14.13
N LEU A 48 -11.91 11.72 13.14
CA LEU A 48 -11.55 11.96 11.74
C LEU A 48 -12.20 13.23 11.15
N ARG A 49 -13.44 13.54 11.51
CA ARG A 49 -14.12 14.76 11.06
C ARG A 49 -13.53 16.00 11.72
N ASP A 50 -13.18 15.87 12.99
CA ASP A 50 -12.68 16.95 13.82
C ASP A 50 -11.16 17.18 13.63
N GLY A 51 -10.48 16.28 12.91
CA GLY A 51 -9.04 16.35 12.65
C GLY A 51 -8.15 15.92 13.82
N SER A 52 -8.73 15.31 14.86
CA SER A 52 -8.06 14.93 16.12
C SER A 52 -7.69 13.45 16.21
N TYR A 53 -7.81 12.69 15.12
CA TYR A 53 -7.56 11.24 15.11
C TYR A 53 -6.11 10.86 15.45
N THR A 54 -5.14 11.76 15.25
CA THR A 54 -3.71 11.50 15.50
C THR A 54 -3.42 11.17 16.96
N GLU A 55 -4.18 11.76 17.89
CA GLU A 55 -4.11 11.50 19.33
C GLU A 55 -4.73 10.15 19.72
N LEU A 56 -5.62 9.63 18.88
CA LEU A 56 -6.29 8.35 19.10
C LEU A 56 -5.38 7.16 18.76
N ILE A 57 -4.52 7.32 17.75
CA ILE A 57 -3.60 6.26 17.32
C ILE A 57 -2.52 6.08 18.37
N ASP A 58 -2.28 4.83 18.74
CA ASP A 58 -1.25 4.46 19.70
C ASP A 58 0.13 4.97 19.24
N ALA A 59 0.91 5.53 20.16
CA ALA A 59 2.18 6.18 19.84
C ALA A 59 3.19 5.22 19.20
N ASP A 60 3.29 3.98 19.69
CA ASP A 60 4.23 2.99 19.14
C ASP A 60 3.81 2.59 17.73
N ILE A 61 2.50 2.48 17.47
CA ILE A 61 1.97 2.17 16.15
C ILE A 61 2.25 3.33 15.19
N ARG A 62 2.04 4.56 15.63
CA ARG A 62 2.31 5.77 14.84
C ARG A 62 3.79 5.92 14.49
N GLU A 63 4.70 5.51 15.37
CA GLU A 63 6.14 5.49 15.10
C GLU A 63 6.57 4.38 14.13
N GLN A 64 5.81 3.28 14.06
CA GLN A 64 6.11 2.13 13.20
C GLN A 64 5.57 2.25 11.77
N LEU A 65 4.65 3.19 11.53
CA LEU A 65 4.01 3.41 10.24
C LEU A 65 4.50 4.72 9.62
N THR A 66 4.67 4.72 8.31
CA THR A 66 4.82 5.98 7.57
C THR A 66 3.50 6.74 7.55
N GLU A 67 3.56 8.05 7.31
CA GLU A 67 2.35 8.87 7.17
C GLU A 67 1.43 8.35 6.05
N GLU A 68 2.01 7.91 4.93
CA GLU A 68 1.27 7.32 3.81
C GLU A 68 0.56 6.01 4.21
N GLU A 69 1.24 5.13 4.95
CA GLU A 69 0.66 3.88 5.43
C GLU A 69 -0.49 4.14 6.40
N LEU A 70 -0.29 5.04 7.36
CA LEU A 70 -1.31 5.40 8.33
C LEU A 70 -2.54 6.01 7.65
N MET A 71 -2.33 6.92 6.70
CA MET A 71 -3.42 7.51 5.93
C MET A 71 -4.16 6.47 5.09
N GLY A 72 -3.44 5.55 4.44
CA GLY A 72 -4.04 4.44 3.71
C GLY A 72 -4.90 3.52 4.59
N MET A 73 -4.42 3.23 5.80
CA MET A 73 -5.18 2.46 6.79
C MET A 73 -6.43 3.20 7.27
N ILE A 74 -6.31 4.49 7.55
CA ILE A 74 -7.44 5.35 7.95
C ILE A 74 -8.52 5.39 6.87
N ASP A 75 -8.13 5.59 5.62
CA ASP A 75 -9.07 5.62 4.50
C ASP A 75 -9.77 4.27 4.33
N LEU A 76 -9.02 3.16 4.43
CA LEU A 76 -9.58 1.81 4.41
C LEU A 76 -10.64 1.62 5.49
N VAL A 77 -10.31 1.92 6.73
CA VAL A 77 -11.23 1.83 7.86
C VAL A 77 -12.47 2.69 7.65
N LYS A 78 -12.30 3.94 7.19
CA LYS A 78 -13.39 4.88 6.93
C LYS A 78 -14.40 4.33 5.91
N MET A 79 -13.94 3.57 4.91
CA MET A 79 -14.84 2.88 3.97
C MET A 79 -15.50 1.65 4.60
N CYS A 80 -14.77 0.86 5.38
CA CYS A 80 -15.33 -0.32 6.07
C CYS A 80 -16.45 0.06 7.06
N LEU A 81 -16.31 1.21 7.73
CA LEU A 81 -17.25 1.70 8.75
C LEU A 81 -18.43 2.50 8.19
N LYS A 82 -18.66 2.49 6.87
CA LYS A 82 -19.84 3.14 6.28
C LYS A 82 -21.14 2.56 6.85
N MET A 83 -22.11 3.43 7.11
CA MET A 83 -23.41 3.00 7.66
C MET A 83 -24.18 2.12 6.68
N ARG A 84 -24.15 2.46 5.40
CA ARG A 84 -24.81 1.69 4.33
C ARG A 84 -23.89 0.56 3.89
N GLY A 85 -24.38 -0.68 3.93
CA GLY A 85 -23.59 -1.86 3.59
C GLY A 85 -23.13 -1.87 2.13
N GLU A 86 -23.90 -1.24 1.24
CA GLU A 86 -23.60 -1.15 -0.19
C GLU A 86 -22.43 -0.21 -0.50
N GLU A 87 -22.16 0.75 0.39
CA GLU A 87 -21.02 1.68 0.28
C GLU A 87 -19.72 1.07 0.82
N ARG A 88 -19.81 -0.03 1.56
CA ARG A 88 -18.63 -0.72 2.10
C ARG A 88 -17.95 -1.49 0.96
N PRO A 89 -16.62 -1.64 0.98
CA PRO A 89 -15.91 -2.50 0.05
C PRO A 89 -16.33 -3.97 0.25
N THR A 90 -15.92 -4.83 -0.68
CA THR A 90 -15.87 -6.28 -0.51
C THR A 90 -14.63 -6.67 0.28
N MET A 91 -14.61 -7.84 0.92
CA MET A 91 -13.41 -8.33 1.61
C MET A 91 -12.21 -8.49 0.68
N LYS A 92 -12.44 -8.81 -0.60
CA LYS A 92 -11.39 -8.85 -1.63
C LYS A 92 -10.77 -7.46 -1.87
N GLU A 93 -11.58 -6.42 -1.95
CA GLU A 93 -11.09 -5.04 -2.10
C GLU A 93 -10.36 -4.57 -0.83
N VAL A 94 -10.82 -4.99 0.36
CA VAL A 94 -10.11 -4.75 1.62
C VAL A 94 -8.72 -5.39 1.58
N GLU A 95 -8.64 -6.67 1.22
CA GLU A 95 -7.38 -7.39 1.05
C GLU A 95 -6.44 -6.69 0.05
N MET A 96 -6.94 -6.33 -1.14
CA MET A 96 -6.14 -5.65 -2.15
C MET A 96 -5.57 -4.31 -1.66
N ARG A 97 -6.34 -3.54 -0.90
CA ARG A 97 -5.87 -2.26 -0.33
C ARG A 97 -4.81 -2.48 0.74
N LEU A 98 -4.98 -3.49 1.60
CA LEU A 98 -3.97 -3.85 2.60
C LEU A 98 -2.67 -4.34 1.94
N GLN A 99 -2.77 -5.14 0.87
CA GLN A 99 -1.61 -5.57 0.09
C GLN A 99 -0.89 -4.37 -0.51
N LEU A 100 -1.61 -3.39 -1.07
CA LEU A 100 -1.01 -2.18 -1.61
C LEU A 100 -0.23 -1.39 -0.55
N ILE A 101 -0.83 -1.17 0.62
CA ILE A 101 -0.17 -0.48 1.75
C ILE A 101 1.13 -1.22 2.13
N ARG A 102 1.07 -2.55 2.23
CA ARG A 102 2.23 -3.38 2.56
C ARG A 102 3.31 -3.37 1.47
N THR A 103 2.95 -3.46 0.20
CA THR A 103 3.94 -3.47 -0.89
C THR A 103 4.62 -2.11 -1.04
N ASN A 104 3.93 -1.01 -0.75
CA ASN A 104 4.57 0.32 -0.69
C ASN A 104 5.65 0.35 0.39
N ARG A 105 5.41 -0.27 1.56
CA ARG A 105 6.43 -0.48 2.59
C ARG A 105 7.64 -1.23 2.05
N GLU A 106 7.40 -2.38 1.42
CA GLU A 106 8.47 -3.24 0.92
C GLU A 106 9.29 -2.50 -0.14
N LYS A 107 8.67 -1.69 -1.01
CA LYS A 107 9.37 -0.84 -1.99
C LYS A 107 10.22 0.26 -1.35
N CYS A 108 9.78 0.87 -0.25
CA CYS A 108 10.58 1.85 0.49
C CYS A 108 11.74 1.22 1.27
N LEU A 109 11.65 -0.08 1.58
CA LEU A 109 12.65 -0.85 2.32
C LEU A 109 13.63 -1.60 1.40
N GLN A 110 13.37 -1.63 0.09
CA GLN A 110 14.36 -1.97 -0.91
C GLN A 110 15.20 -0.71 -1.20
N PRO A 111 16.47 -0.63 -0.78
CA PRO A 111 17.38 0.33 -1.40
C PRO A 111 17.40 0.04 -2.92
N ALA A 112 17.68 1.08 -3.70
CA ALA A 112 17.70 1.08 -5.17
C ALA A 112 18.73 0.12 -5.82
N GLN A 113 18.85 -1.14 -5.39
CA GLN A 113 19.92 -2.05 -5.80
C GLN A 113 19.57 -2.85 -7.06
N THR A 114 18.30 -3.04 -7.41
CA THR A 114 17.98 -3.84 -8.62
C THR A 114 18.35 -3.12 -9.92
N ARG A 115 18.40 -1.79 -9.93
CA ARG A 115 18.77 -1.04 -11.15
C ARG A 115 20.28 -0.87 -11.31
N GLU A 116 21.00 -0.66 -10.20
CA GLU A 116 22.47 -0.46 -10.26
C GLU A 116 23.21 -1.77 -10.54
N GLU A 117 22.78 -2.90 -9.96
CA GLU A 117 23.40 -4.22 -10.21
C GLU A 117 23.17 -4.72 -11.64
N GLU A 118 21.96 -4.57 -12.19
CA GLU A 118 21.67 -4.87 -13.60
C GLU A 118 22.50 -3.98 -14.54
N THR A 119 22.66 -2.70 -14.20
CA THR A 119 23.49 -1.77 -15.01
C THR A 119 24.97 -2.15 -14.93
N GLN A 120 25.47 -2.61 -13.79
CA GLN A 120 26.85 -3.08 -13.62
C GLN A 120 27.11 -4.39 -14.37
N LEU A 121 26.15 -5.33 -14.36
CA LEU A 121 26.23 -6.58 -15.14
C LEU A 121 26.25 -6.30 -16.64
N LEU A 122 25.36 -5.43 -17.13
CA LEU A 122 25.35 -5.01 -18.53
C LEU A 122 26.63 -4.25 -18.91
N GLN A 123 27.16 -3.39 -18.03
CA GLN A 123 28.44 -2.71 -18.27
C GLN A 123 29.62 -3.69 -18.29
N ALA A 124 29.65 -4.67 -17.39
CA ALA A 124 30.67 -5.71 -17.37
C ALA A 124 30.61 -6.58 -18.64
N GLU A 125 29.41 -6.91 -19.11
CA GLU A 125 29.19 -7.64 -20.36
C GLU A 125 29.65 -6.84 -21.58
N LEU A 126 29.34 -5.54 -21.65
CA LEU A 126 29.83 -4.65 -22.71
C LEU A 126 31.36 -4.50 -22.70
N VAL A 127 31.99 -4.43 -21.51
CA VAL A 127 33.45 -4.39 -21.38
C VAL A 127 34.08 -5.72 -21.82
N TYR A 128 33.46 -6.85 -21.45
CA TYR A 128 33.88 -8.18 -21.88
C TYR A 128 33.83 -8.32 -23.41
N ILE A 129 32.71 -7.93 -24.01
CA ILE A 129 32.51 -7.91 -25.46
C ILE A 129 33.56 -7.02 -26.10
N ARG A 130 33.72 -5.76 -25.67
CA ARG A 130 34.71 -4.81 -26.22
C ARG A 130 36.13 -5.38 -26.22
N ASN A 131 36.53 -6.06 -25.14
CA ASN A 131 37.86 -6.64 -25.02
C ASN A 131 38.06 -7.89 -25.89
N HIS A 132 36.98 -8.64 -26.18
CA HIS A 132 37.02 -9.84 -27.02
C HIS A 132 36.73 -9.58 -28.50
N THR A 133 36.04 -8.47 -28.84
CA THR A 133 35.81 -8.02 -30.22
C THR A 133 36.90 -7.08 -30.73
N ALA A 134 37.81 -6.61 -29.87
CA ALA A 134 38.98 -5.82 -30.26
C ALA A 134 39.95 -6.55 -31.21
N GLY A 135 39.73 -7.85 -31.46
CA GLY A 135 40.46 -8.65 -32.44
C GLY A 135 39.82 -8.76 -33.82
N TRP A 136 38.62 -8.21 -34.07
CA TRP A 136 38.01 -8.21 -35.39
C TRP A 136 38.28 -6.87 -36.08
N GLY A 137 39.49 -6.77 -36.63
CA GLY A 137 39.81 -5.75 -37.63
C GLY A 137 38.99 -5.99 -38.90
N ASN A 138 38.36 -4.90 -39.38
CA ASN A 138 37.85 -4.69 -40.74
C ASN A 138 36.96 -5.78 -41.34
N GLN A 139 35.64 -5.59 -41.27
CA GLN A 139 34.75 -5.54 -42.44
C GLN A 139 33.38 -4.97 -42.04
N ASP A 140 32.91 -4.06 -42.88
CA ASP A 140 31.69 -3.25 -42.72
C ASP A 140 30.45 -4.09 -42.36
N THR A 141 29.89 -3.89 -41.16
CA THR A 141 28.55 -4.44 -40.81
C THR A 141 27.61 -3.44 -40.14
N THR A 142 28.07 -2.23 -39.81
CA THR A 142 27.19 -1.16 -39.32
C THR A 142 26.32 -0.53 -40.42
N ASN A 143 26.65 -0.74 -41.71
CA ASN A 143 25.85 -0.27 -42.84
C ASN A 143 24.67 -1.19 -43.22
N LEU A 144 24.63 -2.45 -42.79
CA LEU A 144 23.55 -3.38 -43.19
C LEU A 144 22.31 -3.34 -42.29
N PHE A 145 22.38 -2.75 -41.11
CA PHE A 145 21.21 -2.60 -40.24
C PHE A 145 20.47 -1.27 -40.49
N ILE A 146 21.20 -0.21 -40.85
CA ILE A 146 20.66 1.15 -41.06
C ILE A 146 19.89 1.27 -42.38
N GLU A 147 20.25 0.54 -43.44
CA GLU A 147 19.50 0.57 -44.72
C GLU A 147 18.12 -0.11 -44.67
N SER A 148 17.82 -0.89 -43.62
CA SER A 148 16.50 -1.53 -43.47
C SER A 148 15.44 -0.65 -42.79
N ILE A 149 15.83 0.50 -42.23
CA ILE A 149 14.96 1.34 -41.39
C ILE A 149 14.56 2.67 -42.07
N THR A 150 15.10 2.97 -43.27
CA THR A 150 14.76 4.22 -43.97
C THR A 150 14.51 4.03 -45.46
N MET A 151 13.28 3.69 -45.85
CA MET A 151 12.60 4.38 -46.97
C MET A 151 11.07 4.17 -46.94
N PRO A 152 10.28 5.27 -47.04
CA PRO A 152 8.87 5.23 -47.37
C PRO A 152 8.64 5.36 -48.89
N ARG A 153 7.79 4.50 -49.45
CA ARG A 153 6.66 4.84 -50.35
C ARG A 153 5.79 3.61 -50.58
#